data_AF-A0A1V5PZR5-F1
#
_entry.id   AF-A0A1V5PZR5-F1
#
_cell.length_a   1.000
_cell.length_b   1.000
_cell.length_c   1.000
_cell.angle_alpha   90.00
_cell.angle_beta   90.00
_cell.angle_gamma   90.00
#
_symmetry.space_group_name_H-M   'P 1'
#
loop_
_entity.id
_entity.type
_entity.pdbx_description
1 polymer ?
#
loop_
_entity_poly.entity_id
_entity_poly.type
_entity_poly.pdbx_seq_one_letter_code
_entity_poly.pdbx_strand_id
1 'polypeptide(L)'
;MENSVNVNLQNLTGNPVIGKILFPVSVIQERIAEIGKEITKDYSGKDPILVSVLRGGVFFLTDLARNIDLELSIDFIGISTYQSTAHDSSGVVKLTKDLEESVEGKDIIIVEDIIDTGLTVSYLLRNLKSRYPNSIEICTLLDRNTRRIAGINIKYSCFTIGEEYVVGYGLDYKQKFRNLDAIYRLNFATVKKDIEMAK
;
A
#
# COMPACT_ATOMS: atom_id res chain seq x y z
N MET A 1 9.83 1.98 38.78
CA MET A 1 10.82 1.74 37.71
C MET A 1 10.05 1.49 36.43
N GLU A 2 9.67 2.55 35.72
CA GLU A 2 9.13 2.46 34.37
C GLU A 2 10.23 2.91 33.42
N ASN A 3 10.92 1.94 32.80
CA ASN A 3 11.71 2.22 31.61
C ASN A 3 10.73 2.32 30.44
N SER A 4 10.12 3.49 30.29
CA SER A 4 9.54 3.89 29.00
C SER A 4 10.69 4.06 28.03
N VAL A 5 10.97 3.02 27.26
CA VAL A 5 11.83 3.10 26.08
C VAL A 5 11.09 4.02 25.10
N ASN A 6 11.35 5.31 25.20
CA ASN A 6 11.19 6.24 24.09
C ASN A 6 12.11 5.70 22.99
N VAL A 7 11.60 4.84 22.12
CA VAL A 7 12.25 4.50 20.86
C VAL A 7 12.22 5.80 20.06
N ASN A 8 13.26 6.60 20.23
CA ASN A 8 13.40 7.87 19.56
C ASN A 8 13.48 7.56 18.06
N LEU A 9 12.42 7.84 17.29
CA LEU A 9 12.37 7.63 15.83
C LEU A 9 13.57 8.31 15.14
N GLN A 10 14.15 9.34 15.77
CA GLN A 10 15.41 10.00 15.39
C GLN A 10 16.61 9.04 15.25
N ASN A 11 16.64 7.91 15.99
CA ASN A 11 17.72 6.92 15.86
C ASN A 11 17.61 6.09 14.57
N LEU A 12 16.40 5.92 14.02
CA LEU A 12 16.20 5.17 12.79
C LEU A 12 16.57 6.01 11.57
N THR A 13 16.25 7.30 11.56
CA THR A 13 16.58 8.20 10.44
C THR A 13 18.08 8.48 10.30
N GLY A 14 18.89 8.19 11.33
CA GLY A 14 20.36 8.18 11.25
C GLY A 14 20.94 6.97 10.50
N ASN A 15 20.12 6.00 10.07
CA ASN A 15 20.60 4.84 9.32
C ASN A 15 21.07 5.25 7.91
N PRO A 16 22.25 4.81 7.44
CA PRO A 16 22.80 5.22 6.14
C PRO A 16 21.97 4.78 4.92
N VAL A 17 21.04 3.84 5.11
CA VAL A 17 20.07 3.39 4.10
C VAL A 17 18.94 4.40 3.90
N ILE A 18 18.59 5.18 4.93
CA ILE A 18 17.53 6.17 4.87
C ILE A 18 18.10 7.48 4.34
N GLY A 19 17.48 7.97 3.26
CA GLY A 19 17.83 9.24 2.63
C GLY A 19 16.91 10.37 3.08
N LYS A 20 16.71 11.35 2.19
CA LYS A 20 15.85 12.51 2.47
C LYS A 20 14.39 12.10 2.59
N ILE A 21 13.66 12.80 3.44
CA ILE A 21 12.20 12.74 3.50
C ILE A 21 11.62 13.10 2.13
N LEU A 22 10.70 12.28 1.63
CA LEU A 22 9.95 12.51 0.40
C LEU A 22 8.60 13.14 0.74
N PHE A 23 7.86 12.55 1.69
CA PHE A 23 6.59 13.07 2.18
C PHE A 23 6.60 13.10 3.71
N PRO A 24 6.55 14.29 4.33
CA PRO A 24 6.35 14.44 5.77
C PRO A 24 5.00 13.89 6.22
N VAL A 25 4.93 13.43 7.48
CA VAL A 25 3.69 12.88 8.07
C VAL A 25 2.51 13.82 7.92
N SER A 26 2.70 15.14 8.13
CA SER A 26 1.62 16.12 8.00
C SER A 26 1.02 16.17 6.58
N VAL A 27 1.87 16.07 5.55
CA VAL A 27 1.45 16.07 4.14
C VAL A 27 0.68 14.79 3.81
N ILE A 28 1.14 13.65 4.36
CA ILE A 28 0.46 12.36 4.20
C ILE A 28 -0.92 12.42 4.84
N GLN A 29 -1.03 12.86 6.10
CA GLN A 29 -2.30 12.93 6.82
C GLN A 29 -3.30 13.88 6.16
N GLU A 30 -2.84 15.06 5.69
CA GLU A 30 -3.68 16.02 4.97
C GLU A 30 -4.27 15.39 3.70
N ARG A 31 -3.42 14.74 2.89
CA ARG A 31 -3.88 14.09 1.66
C ARG A 31 -4.83 12.92 1.91
N ILE A 32 -4.58 12.13 2.96
CA ILE A 32 -5.47 11.03 3.36
C ILE A 32 -6.84 11.58 3.79
N ALA A 33 -6.88 12.69 4.51
CA ALA A 33 -8.14 13.33 4.90
C ALA A 33 -8.94 13.83 3.69
N GLU A 34 -8.28 14.33 2.65
CA GLU A 34 -8.93 14.70 1.39
C GLU A 34 -9.54 13.47 0.69
N ILE A 35 -8.76 12.40 0.53
CA ILE A 35 -9.23 11.16 -0.09
C ILE A 35 -10.37 10.52 0.71
N GLY A 36 -10.30 10.55 2.05
CA GLY A 36 -11.37 10.05 2.91
C GLY A 36 -12.70 10.78 2.68
N LYS A 37 -12.66 12.12 2.48
CA LYS A 37 -13.84 12.92 2.12
C LYS A 37 -14.37 12.59 0.72
N GLU A 38 -13.48 12.36 -0.25
CA GLU A 38 -13.86 11.94 -1.60
C GLU A 38 -14.59 10.59 -1.58
N ILE A 39 -14.05 9.61 -0.85
CA ILE A 39 -14.68 8.29 -0.67
C ILE A 39 -16.02 8.42 0.06
N THR A 40 -16.09 9.21 1.13
CA THR A 40 -17.33 9.47 1.88
C THR A 40 -18.44 9.97 0.95
N LYS A 41 -18.11 10.91 0.06
CA LYS A 41 -19.05 11.46 -0.91
C LYS A 41 -19.48 10.42 -1.93
N ASP A 42 -18.54 9.69 -2.53
CA ASP A 42 -18.80 8.73 -3.60
C ASP A 42 -19.60 7.51 -3.13
N TYR A 43 -19.46 7.15 -1.86
CA TYR A 43 -20.12 6.01 -1.23
C TYR A 43 -21.22 6.42 -0.23
N SER A 44 -21.73 7.65 -0.33
CA SER A 44 -22.80 8.13 0.56
C SER A 44 -24.03 7.21 0.52
N GLY A 45 -24.47 6.75 1.70
CA GLY A 45 -25.59 5.82 1.86
C GLY A 45 -25.26 4.36 1.51
N LYS A 46 -23.98 3.99 1.50
CA LYS A 46 -23.48 2.64 1.26
C LYS A 46 -22.48 2.24 2.34
N ASP A 47 -22.24 0.93 2.44
CA ASP A 47 -21.35 0.33 3.43
C ASP A 47 -20.19 -0.41 2.73
N PRO A 48 -19.16 0.31 2.24
CA PRO A 48 -18.08 -0.32 1.49
C PRO A 48 -17.19 -1.21 2.37
N ILE A 49 -16.51 -2.17 1.75
CA ILE A 49 -15.44 -2.95 2.39
C ILE A 49 -14.08 -2.46 1.91
N LEU A 50 -13.21 -2.07 2.85
CA LEU A 50 -11.82 -1.76 2.57
C LEU A 50 -11.00 -3.06 2.62
N VAL A 51 -10.40 -3.44 1.50
CA VAL A 51 -9.57 -4.64 1.40
C VAL A 51 -8.12 -4.23 1.22
N SER A 52 -7.26 -4.54 2.20
CA SER A 52 -5.83 -4.22 2.10
C SER A 52 -4.96 -5.46 1.88
N VAL A 53 -3.91 -5.28 1.07
CA VAL A 53 -2.93 -6.32 0.83
C VAL A 53 -1.86 -6.28 1.92
N LEU A 54 -1.65 -7.42 2.58
CA LEU A 54 -0.64 -7.53 3.60
C LEU A 54 0.76 -7.51 2.97
N ARG A 55 1.73 -6.79 3.55
CA ARG A 55 1.70 -6.10 4.87
C ARG A 55 1.71 -4.57 4.76
N GLY A 56 2.12 -4.04 3.62
CA GLY A 56 2.51 -2.64 3.48
C GLY A 56 1.34 -1.66 3.63
N GLY A 57 0.16 -2.04 3.11
CA GLY A 57 -1.04 -1.19 3.14
C GLY A 57 -1.63 -0.91 4.52
N VAL A 58 -1.21 -1.61 5.59
CA VAL A 58 -1.83 -1.53 6.93
C VAL A 58 -1.82 -0.11 7.52
N PHE A 59 -0.72 0.64 7.37
CA PHE A 59 -0.62 1.99 7.93
C PHE A 59 -1.54 2.95 7.19
N PHE A 60 -1.51 2.93 5.86
CA PHE A 60 -2.38 3.74 5.02
C PHE A 60 -3.86 3.39 5.23
N LEU A 61 -4.19 2.10 5.28
CA LEU A 61 -5.55 1.60 5.52
C LEU A 61 -6.15 2.16 6.81
N THR A 62 -5.41 2.08 7.92
CA THR A 62 -5.94 2.49 9.23
C THR A 62 -6.10 4.00 9.35
N ASP A 63 -5.26 4.78 8.68
CA ASP A 63 -5.42 6.24 8.62
C ASP A 63 -6.55 6.64 7.67
N LEU A 64 -6.66 5.98 6.51
CA LEU A 64 -7.74 6.21 5.55
C LEU A 64 -9.11 5.89 6.15
N ALA A 65 -9.26 4.72 6.77
CA ALA A 65 -10.52 4.28 7.38
C ALA A 65 -11.04 5.29 8.41
N ARG A 66 -10.15 5.89 9.21
CA ARG A 66 -10.51 6.93 10.20
C ARG A 66 -10.96 8.26 9.59
N ASN A 67 -10.66 8.49 8.32
CA ASN A 67 -11.02 9.71 7.58
C ASN A 67 -12.25 9.51 6.67
N ILE A 68 -12.86 8.32 6.66
CA ILE A 68 -14.10 8.04 5.92
C ILE A 68 -15.26 8.10 6.90
N ASP A 69 -16.24 8.97 6.65
CA ASP A 69 -17.41 9.19 7.51
C ASP A 69 -18.60 8.33 7.03
N LEU A 70 -18.42 7.01 7.05
CA LEU A 70 -19.39 5.98 6.64
C LEU A 70 -19.24 4.75 7.54
N GLU A 71 -20.30 3.93 7.62
CA GLU A 71 -20.15 2.55 8.08
C GLU A 71 -19.33 1.77 7.05
N LEU A 72 -18.31 1.02 7.49
CA LEU A 72 -17.46 0.21 6.61
C LEU A 72 -16.92 -1.00 7.36
N SER A 73 -16.55 -2.05 6.61
CA SER A 73 -15.76 -3.16 7.13
C SER A 73 -14.34 -3.15 6.56
N ILE A 74 -13.42 -3.83 7.24
CA ILE A 74 -12.02 -3.96 6.83
C ILE A 74 -11.67 -5.44 6.77
N ASP A 75 -11.05 -5.85 5.66
CA ASP A 75 -10.50 -7.20 5.52
C ASP A 75 -9.11 -7.15 4.85
N PHE A 76 -8.40 -8.26 4.95
CA PHE A 76 -7.00 -8.37 4.54
C PHE A 76 -6.81 -9.58 3.63
N ILE A 77 -6.06 -9.37 2.55
CA ILE A 77 -5.62 -10.44 1.66
C ILE A 77 -4.10 -10.59 1.73
N GLY A 78 -3.64 -11.82 1.89
CA GLY A 78 -2.22 -12.16 1.89
C GLY A 78 -1.80 -12.64 0.52
N ILE A 79 -0.76 -12.05 -0.05
CA ILE A 79 -0.18 -12.47 -1.32
C ILE A 79 1.33 -12.71 -1.16
N SER A 80 1.82 -13.79 -1.76
CA SER A 80 3.24 -14.01 -2.01
C SER A 80 3.49 -14.16 -3.50
N THR A 81 4.43 -13.40 -4.05
CA THR A 81 4.95 -13.59 -5.41
C THR A 81 6.02 -14.68 -5.39
N TYR A 82 5.89 -15.74 -6.19
CA TYR A 82 6.98 -16.70 -6.36
C TYR A 82 8.15 -16.03 -7.10
N GLN A 83 9.30 -15.90 -6.42
CA GLN A 83 10.59 -15.61 -7.05
C GLN A 83 11.22 -16.95 -7.47
N SER A 84 10.61 -17.63 -8.43
CA SER A 84 11.19 -18.85 -9.00
C SER A 84 12.20 -18.46 -10.08
N THR A 85 13.46 -18.28 -9.65
CA THR A 85 14.72 -18.28 -10.43
C THR A 85 14.80 -17.34 -11.66
N ALA A 86 16.02 -17.02 -12.09
CA ALA A 86 16.31 -16.07 -13.18
C ALA A 86 15.75 -16.45 -14.58
N HIS A 87 14.95 -17.52 -14.68
CA HIS A 87 14.47 -18.09 -15.93
C HIS A 87 12.95 -18.35 -15.98
N ASP A 88 12.17 -18.06 -14.93
CA ASP A 88 10.72 -18.23 -14.95
C ASP A 88 9.99 -16.91 -14.57
N SER A 89 9.68 -16.12 -15.59
CA SER A 89 8.84 -14.91 -15.51
C SER A 89 7.33 -15.24 -15.42
N SER A 90 6.97 -16.40 -14.85
CA SER A 90 5.59 -16.91 -14.89
C SER A 90 4.62 -16.08 -14.03
N GLY A 91 5.13 -15.22 -13.15
CA GLY A 91 4.30 -14.26 -12.40
C GLY A 91 3.26 -14.93 -11.50
N VAL A 92 3.49 -16.18 -11.09
CA VAL A 92 2.53 -16.94 -10.28
C VAL A 92 2.39 -16.30 -8.91
N VAL A 93 1.25 -15.65 -8.70
CA VAL A 93 0.84 -15.06 -7.44
C VAL A 93 0.15 -16.14 -6.60
N LYS A 94 0.63 -16.38 -5.37
CA LYS A 94 -0.02 -17.29 -4.43
C LYS A 94 -0.72 -16.50 -3.34
N LEU A 95 -1.98 -16.84 -3.11
CA LEU A 95 -2.75 -16.33 -1.98
C LEU A 95 -2.31 -17.07 -0.71
N THR A 96 -1.88 -16.31 0.29
CA THR A 96 -1.39 -16.81 1.59
C THR A 96 -2.39 -16.60 2.72
N LYS A 97 -3.30 -15.65 2.56
CA LYS A 97 -4.50 -15.45 3.39
C LYS A 97 -5.63 -14.98 2.48
N ASP A 98 -6.81 -15.56 2.65
CA ASP A 98 -8.03 -15.11 1.97
C ASP A 98 -8.84 -14.16 2.85
N LEU A 99 -9.82 -13.52 2.22
CA LEU A 99 -10.87 -12.74 2.88
C LEU A 99 -11.67 -13.65 3.82
N GLU A 100 -12.07 -13.08 4.96
CA GLU A 100 -12.94 -13.71 5.94
C GLU A 100 -14.41 -13.41 5.64
N GLU A 101 -14.70 -12.21 5.13
CA GLU A 101 -16.05 -11.82 4.75
C GLU A 101 -16.35 -12.17 3.28
N SER A 102 -17.60 -12.55 3.01
CA SER A 102 -18.10 -12.56 1.63
C SER A 102 -18.12 -11.15 1.06
N VAL A 103 -17.75 -11.02 -0.22
CA VAL A 103 -17.76 -9.77 -0.98
C VAL A 103 -18.80 -9.74 -2.09
N GLU A 104 -19.65 -10.77 -2.17
CA GLU A 104 -20.76 -10.80 -3.13
C GLU A 104 -21.70 -9.61 -2.90
N GLY A 105 -22.02 -8.87 -3.96
CA GLY A 105 -22.86 -7.69 -3.90
C GLY A 105 -22.29 -6.50 -3.12
N LYS A 106 -21.04 -6.58 -2.62
CA LYS A 106 -20.41 -5.49 -1.86
C LYS A 106 -19.67 -4.51 -2.77
N ASP A 107 -19.57 -3.27 -2.30
CA ASP A 107 -18.69 -2.26 -2.87
C ASP A 107 -17.29 -2.39 -2.25
N ILE A 108 -16.30 -2.83 -3.04
CA ILE A 108 -14.93 -3.04 -2.58
C ILE A 108 -14.06 -1.84 -2.91
N ILE A 109 -13.25 -1.39 -1.95
CA ILE A 109 -12.14 -0.47 -2.17
C ILE A 109 -10.84 -1.20 -1.83
N ILE A 110 -10.03 -1.51 -2.83
CA ILE A 110 -8.69 -2.09 -2.64
C ILE A 110 -7.77 -0.98 -2.15
N VAL A 111 -7.13 -1.18 -1.00
CA VAL A 111 -6.23 -0.20 -0.36
C VAL A 111 -4.79 -0.71 -0.36
N GLU A 112 -3.94 -0.06 -1.17
CA GLU A 112 -2.54 -0.44 -1.41
C GLU A 112 -1.56 0.68 -0.99
N ASP A 113 -0.42 0.31 -0.42
CA ASP A 113 0.64 1.26 -0.07
C ASP A 113 1.35 1.82 -1.32
N ILE A 114 1.69 0.96 -2.27
CA ILE A 114 2.32 1.36 -3.52
C ILE A 114 1.88 0.47 -4.68
N ILE A 115 1.49 1.10 -5.79
CA ILE A 115 1.23 0.38 -7.03
C ILE A 115 2.32 0.70 -8.06
N ASP A 116 3.23 -0.25 -8.24
CA ASP A 116 4.35 -0.16 -9.20
C ASP A 116 3.97 -0.71 -10.59
N THR A 117 4.25 -1.98 -10.89
CA THR A 117 3.87 -2.59 -12.19
C THR A 117 2.36 -2.78 -12.35
N GLY A 118 1.65 -2.92 -11.22
CA GLY A 118 0.20 -3.16 -11.17
C GLY A 118 -0.21 -4.61 -11.34
N LEU A 119 0.75 -5.54 -11.42
CA LEU A 119 0.46 -6.97 -11.61
C LEU A 119 -0.28 -7.59 -10.41
N THR A 120 0.12 -7.25 -9.18
CA THR A 120 -0.54 -7.71 -7.95
C THR A 120 -2.00 -7.26 -7.90
N VAL A 121 -2.24 -5.96 -8.10
CA VAL A 121 -3.60 -5.40 -8.10
C VAL A 121 -4.42 -5.95 -9.27
N SER A 122 -3.81 -6.15 -10.45
CA SER A 122 -4.48 -6.78 -11.60
C SER A 122 -4.92 -8.22 -11.29
N TYR A 123 -4.09 -8.99 -10.59
CA TYR A 123 -4.45 -10.32 -10.09
C TYR A 123 -5.61 -10.25 -9.10
N LEU A 124 -5.56 -9.33 -8.13
CA LEU A 124 -6.63 -9.12 -7.16
C LEU A 124 -7.95 -8.74 -7.81
N LEU A 125 -7.93 -7.81 -8.77
CA LEU A 125 -9.11 -7.44 -9.54
C LEU A 125 -9.74 -8.66 -10.21
N ARG A 126 -8.96 -9.55 -10.83
CA ARG A 126 -9.50 -10.78 -11.43
C ARG A 126 -10.10 -11.71 -10.38
N ASN A 127 -9.39 -11.93 -9.27
CA ASN A 127 -9.82 -12.82 -8.20
C ASN A 127 -11.08 -12.34 -7.48
N LEU A 128 -11.19 -11.03 -7.23
CA LEU A 128 -12.33 -10.43 -6.56
C LEU A 128 -13.53 -10.30 -7.50
N LYS A 129 -13.34 -9.98 -8.79
CA LYS A 129 -14.45 -9.95 -9.77
C LYS A 129 -15.17 -11.30 -9.89
N SER A 130 -14.46 -12.42 -9.79
CA SER A 130 -15.09 -13.75 -9.80
C SER A 130 -15.94 -14.06 -8.56
N ARG A 131 -15.95 -13.17 -7.57
CA ARG A 131 -16.78 -13.26 -6.35
C ARG A 131 -18.03 -12.36 -6.41
N TYR A 132 -18.31 -11.81 -7.59
CA TYR A 132 -19.52 -11.01 -7.88
C TYR A 132 -19.77 -9.80 -6.95
N PRO A 133 -18.77 -8.94 -6.69
CA PRO A 133 -19.01 -7.68 -5.98
C PRO A 133 -19.85 -6.71 -6.82
N ASN A 134 -20.48 -5.73 -6.16
CA ASN A 134 -21.22 -4.65 -6.82
C ASN A 134 -20.26 -3.69 -7.55
N SER A 135 -19.15 -3.33 -6.90
CA SER A 135 -18.08 -2.55 -7.53
C SER A 135 -16.71 -2.89 -6.93
N ILE A 136 -15.65 -2.57 -7.67
CA ILE A 136 -14.28 -2.66 -7.17
C ILE A 136 -13.52 -1.43 -7.64
N GLU A 137 -13.10 -0.61 -6.68
CA GLU A 137 -12.27 0.56 -6.93
C GLU A 137 -10.91 0.42 -6.26
N ILE A 138 -9.92 1.18 -6.73
CA ILE A 138 -8.55 1.15 -6.22
C ILE A 138 -8.22 2.49 -5.57
N CYS A 139 -7.72 2.41 -4.34
CA CYS A 139 -7.14 3.49 -3.58
C CYS A 139 -5.68 3.17 -3.24
N THR A 140 -4.75 4.05 -3.61
CA THR A 140 -3.34 3.86 -3.27
C THR A 140 -2.72 5.10 -2.66
N LEU A 141 -1.80 4.87 -1.73
CA LEU A 141 -0.96 5.93 -1.19
C LEU A 141 0.04 6.41 -2.25
N LEU A 142 0.78 5.51 -2.91
CA LEU A 142 1.78 5.85 -3.92
C LEU A 142 1.48 5.18 -5.27
N ASP A 143 1.27 5.98 -6.30
CA ASP A 143 1.22 5.51 -7.69
C ASP A 143 2.57 5.74 -8.39
N ARG A 144 3.28 4.66 -8.73
CA ARG A 144 4.46 4.72 -9.59
C ARG A 144 4.06 4.34 -11.02
N ASN A 145 3.48 5.30 -11.72
CA ASN A 145 2.94 5.08 -13.06
C ASN A 145 4.02 4.86 -14.14
N THR A 146 5.26 5.30 -13.91
CA THR A 146 6.38 5.18 -14.88
C THR A 146 6.74 3.73 -15.23
N ARG A 147 6.38 2.79 -14.36
CA ARG A 147 6.66 1.35 -14.50
C ARG A 147 5.40 0.51 -14.71
N ARG A 148 4.24 1.15 -14.93
CA ARG A 148 2.93 0.50 -15.11
C ARG A 148 2.97 -0.44 -16.32
N ILE A 149 2.64 -1.71 -16.09
CA ILE A 149 2.48 -2.74 -17.14
C ILE A 149 1.02 -3.16 -17.25
N ALA A 150 0.33 -3.28 -16.11
CA ALA A 150 -1.06 -3.70 -16.08
C ALA A 150 -2.02 -2.55 -16.46
N GLY A 151 -3.02 -2.84 -17.28
CA GLY A 151 -4.15 -1.93 -17.53
C GLY A 151 -5.11 -1.90 -16.35
N ILE A 152 -4.81 -1.07 -15.34
CA ILE A 152 -5.64 -0.86 -14.15
C ILE A 152 -6.08 0.60 -14.06
N ASN A 153 -7.26 0.84 -13.51
CA ASN A 153 -7.79 2.17 -13.25
C ASN A 153 -7.65 2.48 -11.75
N ILE A 154 -6.81 3.45 -11.40
CA ILE A 154 -6.66 3.90 -10.01
C ILE A 154 -7.63 5.06 -9.81
N LYS A 155 -8.67 4.85 -9.00
CA LYS A 155 -9.70 5.88 -8.76
C LYS A 155 -9.20 6.93 -7.77
N TYR A 156 -8.54 6.49 -6.70
CA TYR A 156 -7.99 7.36 -5.67
C TYR A 156 -6.47 7.15 -5.57
N SER A 157 -5.71 8.23 -5.78
CA SER A 157 -4.27 8.24 -5.60
C SER A 157 -3.89 9.41 -4.70
N CYS A 158 -3.19 9.12 -3.60
CA CYS A 158 -2.70 10.17 -2.72
C CYS A 158 -1.55 10.92 -3.38
N PHE A 159 -0.52 10.19 -3.84
CA PHE A 159 0.67 10.77 -4.46
C PHE A 159 1.13 9.96 -5.68
N THR A 160 1.59 10.66 -6.71
CA THR A 160 2.37 10.06 -7.81
C THR A 160 3.86 10.21 -7.52
N ILE A 161 4.63 9.14 -7.71
CA ILE A 161 6.09 9.14 -7.55
C ILE A 161 6.79 8.69 -8.84
N GLY A 162 8.05 9.06 -8.99
CA GLY A 162 8.89 8.60 -10.07
C GLY A 162 9.66 7.32 -9.69
N GLU A 163 10.93 7.28 -10.09
CA GLU A 163 11.82 6.14 -9.92
C GLU A 163 12.38 5.96 -8.50
N GLU A 164 11.96 6.80 -7.53
CA GLU A 164 12.47 6.75 -6.17
C GLU A 164 12.09 5.45 -5.45
N TYR A 165 13.09 4.78 -4.88
CA TYR A 165 12.86 3.72 -3.90
C TYR A 165 12.57 4.33 -2.54
N VAL A 166 11.54 3.84 -1.86
CA VAL A 166 10.97 4.50 -0.68
C VAL A 166 10.74 3.52 0.47
N VAL A 167 10.76 4.04 1.70
CA VAL A 167 10.46 3.31 2.94
C VAL A 167 9.69 4.20 3.90
N GLY A 168 9.10 3.59 4.93
CA GLY A 168 8.30 4.30 5.91
C GLY A 168 6.82 4.26 5.58
N TYR A 169 6.01 4.51 6.59
CA TYR A 169 4.56 4.53 6.48
C TYR A 169 4.00 3.23 5.86
N GLY A 170 4.45 2.09 6.40
CA GLY A 170 4.12 0.76 5.91
C GLY A 170 5.10 0.19 4.88
N LEU A 171 5.75 1.03 4.08
CA LEU A 171 6.74 0.61 3.06
C LEU A 171 8.04 0.12 3.73
N ASP A 172 8.67 -0.89 3.15
CA ASP A 172 9.85 -1.53 3.75
C ASP A 172 11.09 -1.60 2.87
N TYR A 173 12.21 -1.73 3.55
CA TYR A 173 13.43 -2.28 2.99
C TYR A 173 13.88 -3.46 3.85
N LYS A 174 13.92 -4.66 3.26
CA LYS A 174 14.28 -5.91 3.96
C LYS A 174 13.47 -6.12 5.25
N GLN A 175 12.17 -5.86 5.19
CA GLN A 175 11.19 -5.93 6.28
C GLN A 175 11.44 -4.95 7.45
N LYS A 176 12.24 -3.91 7.22
CA LYS A 176 12.51 -2.84 8.21
C LYS A 176 11.92 -1.51 7.77
N PHE A 177 11.83 -0.59 8.72
CA PHE A 177 11.43 0.81 8.55
C PHE A 177 9.96 1.09 8.25
N ARG A 178 9.10 0.07 8.21
CA ARG A 178 7.63 0.25 8.04
C ARG A 178 7.03 1.24 9.06
N ASN A 179 7.60 1.29 10.26
CA ASN A 179 7.12 2.06 11.41
C ASN A 179 7.54 3.53 11.40
N LEU A 180 8.26 4.02 10.38
CA LEU A 180 8.49 5.45 10.24
C LEU A 180 7.16 6.14 9.90
N ASP A 181 6.92 7.30 10.49
CA ASP A 181 5.68 8.08 10.34
C ASP A 181 5.60 8.88 9.03
N ALA A 182 6.74 9.03 8.36
CA ALA A 182 6.88 9.70 7.07
C ALA A 182 7.46 8.75 6.01
N ILE A 183 7.37 9.17 4.75
CA ILE A 183 7.95 8.43 3.63
C ILE A 183 9.30 9.03 3.29
N TYR A 184 10.33 8.19 3.25
CA TYR A 184 11.70 8.57 2.98
C TYR A 184 12.19 7.91 1.70
N ARG A 185 13.06 8.59 0.96
CA ARG A 185 13.83 7.96 -0.11
C ARG A 185 14.86 7.02 0.50
N LEU A 186 15.14 5.89 -0.14
CA LEU A 186 16.35 5.14 0.13
C LEU A 186 17.57 5.88 -0.43
N ASN A 187 18.67 5.86 0.32
CA ASN A 187 19.95 6.37 -0.16
C ASN A 187 20.52 5.40 -1.18
N PHE A 188 20.37 5.74 -2.46
CA PHE A 188 20.78 4.88 -3.58
C PHE A 188 22.25 4.45 -3.49
N ALA A 189 23.16 5.31 -3.03
CA ALA A 189 24.58 4.95 -2.90
C ALA A 189 24.78 3.76 -1.93
N THR A 190 23.95 3.65 -0.90
CA THR A 190 24.02 2.59 0.12
C THR A 190 23.37 1.29 -0.36
N VAL A 191 22.27 1.38 -1.11
CA VAL A 191 21.43 0.22 -1.48
C VAL A 191 21.52 -0.18 -2.95
N LYS A 192 22.37 0.47 -3.75
CA LYS A 192 22.49 0.25 -5.21
C LYS A 192 22.60 -1.23 -5.57
N LYS A 193 23.51 -1.96 -4.92
CA LYS A 193 23.72 -3.40 -5.19
C LYS A 193 22.46 -4.22 -4.95
N ASP A 194 21.77 -3.96 -3.84
CA ASP A 194 20.54 -4.66 -3.47
C ASP A 194 19.39 -4.33 -4.44
N ILE A 195 19.30 -3.08 -4.92
CA ILE A 195 18.31 -2.66 -5.91
C ILE A 195 18.60 -3.28 -7.29
N GLU A 196 19.85 -3.28 -7.72
CA GLU A 196 20.25 -3.83 -9.02
C GLU A 196 20.07 -5.35 -9.08
N MET A 197 20.23 -6.05 -7.96
CA MET A 197 19.96 -7.50 -7.85
C MET A 197 18.47 -7.85 -7.80
N ALA A 198 17.60 -6.90 -7.45
CA ALA A 198 16.15 -7.11 -7.37
C ALA A 198 15.41 -6.80 -8.68
N LYS A 199 16.11 -6.27 -9.68
CA LYS A 199 15.62 -6.12 -11.07
C LYS A 199 15.83 -7.41 -11.83
#